data_AF-A0A2E0MES8-F1
#
_entry.id   AF-A0A2E0MES8-F1
#
_cell.length_a   1.000
_cell.length_b   1.000
_cell.length_c   1.000
_cell.angle_alpha   90.00
_cell.angle_beta   90.00
_cell.angle_gamma   90.00
#
_symmetry.space_group_name_H-M   'P 1'
#
loop_
_entity.id
_entity.type
_entity.pdbx_description
1 polymer ?
#
loop_
_entity_poly.entity_id
_entity_poly.type
_entity_poly.pdbx_seq_one_letter_code
_entity_poly.pdbx_strand_id
1 'polypeptide(L)' 'MKKFASILILAIIISSCANVPEYKKTFLNDDEMEIGLSDIENLSNNSKTYREGSQGANGGKSGGGCGCN' A
#
# COMPACT_ATOMS: atom_id res chain seq x y z
N MET A 1 0.47 -9.43 -33.46
CA MET A 1 1.28 -8.48 -32.65
C MET A 1 0.55 -7.96 -31.41
N LYS A 2 -0.69 -7.45 -31.50
CA LYS A 2 -1.45 -6.93 -30.34
C LYS A 2 -1.63 -7.93 -29.17
N LYS A 3 -1.87 -9.22 -29.46
CA LYS A 3 -1.98 -10.27 -28.43
C LYS A 3 -0.66 -10.54 -27.68
N PHE A 4 0.47 -10.43 -28.38
CA PHE A 4 1.80 -10.61 -27.79
C PHE A 4 2.16 -9.45 -26.86
N ALA A 5 1.82 -8.21 -27.26
CA ALA A 5 1.97 -7.04 -26.41
C ALA A 5 1.12 -7.12 -25.13
N SER A 6 -0.12 -7.63 -25.24
CA SER A 6 -1.00 -7.82 -24.07
C SER A 6 -0.44 -8.83 -23.05
N ILE A 7 0.16 -9.93 -23.53
CA ILE A 7 0.77 -10.95 -22.66
C ILE A 7 2.01 -10.39 -21.96
N LEU A 8 2.82 -9.62 -22.66
CA LEU A 8 4.02 -8.99 -22.10
C LEU A 8 3.67 -7.98 -20.99
N ILE A 9 2.62 -7.17 -21.18
CA ILE A 9 2.15 -6.21 -20.17
C ILE A 9 1.67 -6.94 -18.91
N LEU A 10 0.94 -8.05 -19.07
CA LEU A 10 0.46 -8.83 -17.93
C LEU A 10 1.62 -9.44 -17.12
N ALA A 11 2.68 -9.90 -17.80
CA ALA A 11 3.86 -10.48 -17.14
C ALA A 11 4.64 -9.47 -16.28
N ILE A 12 4.62 -8.18 -16.64
CA ILE A 12 5.30 -7.11 -15.89
C ILE A 12 4.53 -6.78 -14.60
N ILE A 13 3.20 -6.87 -14.61
CA ILE A 13 2.37 -6.52 -13.44
C ILE A 13 2.53 -7.56 -12.32
N ILE A 14 2.65 -8.85 -12.68
CA ILE A 14 2.78 -9.95 -11.70
C ILE A 14 4.18 -10.10 -11.09
N SER A 15 5.22 -9.44 -11.63
CA SER A 15 6.59 -9.57 -11.11
C SER A 15 6.88 -8.73 -9.86
N SER A 16 5.93 -7.89 -9.41
CA SER A 16 6.12 -6.99 -8.27
C SER A 16 6.02 -7.67 -6.89
N CYS A 17 5.68 -8.96 -6.80
CA CYS A 17 5.63 -9.67 -5.52
C CYS A 17 7.04 -10.03 -5.02
N ALA A 18 7.42 -9.48 -3.86
CA ALA A 18 8.66 -9.82 -3.18
C ALA A 18 8.46 -11.01 -2.23
N ASN A 19 9.42 -11.94 -2.20
CA ASN A 19 9.39 -13.05 -1.26
C ASN A 19 9.84 -12.59 0.14
N VAL A 20 9.01 -12.83 1.16
CA VAL A 20 9.31 -12.50 2.56
C VAL A 20 9.93 -13.70 3.25
N PRO A 21 11.16 -13.60 3.79
CA PRO A 21 11.81 -14.71 4.47
C PRO A 21 11.02 -15.13 5.73
N GLU A 22 11.02 -16.43 6.05
CA GLU A 22 10.14 -17.04 7.06
C GLU A 22 10.15 -16.33 8.42
N TYR A 23 11.32 -15.93 8.92
CA TYR A 23 11.45 -15.25 10.20
C TYR A 23 10.83 -13.84 10.22
N LYS A 24 10.64 -13.21 9.06
CA LYS A 24 9.96 -11.92 8.95
C LYS A 24 8.44 -12.05 8.94
N LYS A 25 7.91 -13.25 8.70
CA LYS A 25 6.46 -13.48 8.63
C LYS A 25 5.76 -13.27 9.97
N THR A 26 6.49 -13.37 11.09
CA THR A 26 5.94 -13.09 12.43
C THR A 26 5.55 -11.62 12.61
N PHE A 27 6.21 -10.71 11.91
CA PHE A 27 5.94 -9.27 12.00
C PHE A 27 4.84 -8.81 11.03
N LEU A 28 4.41 -9.66 10.09
CA LEU A 28 3.37 -9.29 9.09
C LEU A 28 2.02 -8.92 9.73
N ASN A 29 1.73 -9.44 10.93
CA ASN A 29 0.54 -9.11 11.71
C ASN A 29 0.87 -8.26 12.94
N ASP A 30 1.98 -7.52 12.90
CA ASP A 30 2.29 -6.54 13.94
C ASP A 30 1.37 -5.33 13.81
N ASP A 31 0.91 -4.79 14.93
CA ASP A 31 0.03 -3.61 14.98
C ASP A 31 0.70 -2.40 14.30
N GLU A 32 2.03 -2.31 14.33
CA GLU A 32 2.80 -1.26 13.62
C GLU A 32 2.79 -1.43 12.10
N MET A 33 2.57 -2.65 11.59
CA MET A 33 2.52 -2.95 10.16
C MET A 33 1.10 -2.91 9.58
N GLU A 34 0.08 -2.59 10.39
CA GLU A 34 -1.28 -2.38 9.90
C GLU A 34 -1.34 -1.20 8.93
N ILE A 35 -2.04 -1.39 7.80
CA ILE A 35 -2.18 -0.35 6.78
C ILE A 35 -3.11 0.74 7.33
N GLY A 36 -2.54 1.78 7.90
CA GLY A 36 -3.30 2.89 8.48
C GLY A 36 -2.43 3.82 9.30
N LEU A 37 -3.05 4.88 9.80
CA LEU A 37 -2.44 5.77 10.77
C LEU A 37 -3.06 5.44 12.13
N SER A 38 -2.26 5.48 13.19
CA SER A 38 -2.81 5.47 14.55
C SER A 38 -3.69 6.71 14.80
N ASP A 39 -4.54 6.68 15.83
CA ASP A 39 -5.44 7.81 16.15
C ASP A 39 -4.68 9.13 16.37
N ILE A 40 -3.51 9.07 17.00
CA ILE A 40 -2.65 10.24 17.25
C ILE A 40 -2.09 10.78 15.94
N GLU A 41 -1.65 9.89 15.05
CA GLU A 41 -1.13 10.26 13.74
C GLU A 41 -2.22 10.79 12.82
N ASN A 42 -3.44 10.25 12.89
CA ASN A 42 -4.59 10.76 12.16
C ASN A 42 -4.87 12.23 12.51
N LEU A 43 -4.82 12.61 13.79
CA LEU A 43 -5.02 14.01 14.20
C LEU A 43 -3.99 14.94 13.56
N SER A 44 -2.71 14.54 13.58
CA SER A 44 -1.62 15.28 12.95
C SER A 44 -1.76 15.34 11.43
N ASN A 45 -2.07 14.21 10.78
CA ASN A 45 -2.20 14.11 9.34
C ASN A 45 -3.44 14.81 8.79
N ASN A 46 -4.51 14.96 9.58
CA ASN A 46 -5.68 15.74 9.18
C ASN A 46 -5.30 17.20 8.89
N SER A 47 -4.40 17.79 9.69
CA SER A 47 -3.91 19.15 9.45
C SER A 47 -3.11 19.28 8.14
N LYS A 48 -2.29 18.26 7.83
CA LYS A 48 -1.51 18.20 6.58
C LYS A 48 -2.41 17.95 5.38
N THR A 49 -3.34 17.00 5.48
CA THR A 49 -4.33 16.67 4.45
C THR A 49 -5.21 17.87 4.11
N TYR A 50 -5.61 18.66 5.11
CA TYR A 50 -6.36 19.89 4.90
C TYR A 50 -5.57 20.93 4.10
N ARG A 51 -4.24 21.03 4.33
CA ARG A 51 -3.38 22.04 3.70
C ARG A 51 -2.81 21.62 2.35
N GLU A 52 -2.45 20.35 2.21
CA GLU A 52 -1.64 19.80 1.09
C GLU A 52 -2.45 18.83 0.22
N GLY A 53 -3.70 18.54 0.59
CA GLY A 53 -4.50 17.52 -0.06
C GLY A 53 -4.13 16.11 0.41
N SER A 54 -4.99 15.15 0.10
CA SER A 54 -4.81 13.79 0.55
C SER A 54 -3.81 13.01 -0.30
N GLN A 55 -2.89 12.30 0.34
CA GLN A 55 -1.97 11.38 -0.33
C GLN A 55 -2.51 9.95 -0.26
N GLY A 56 -2.32 9.17 -1.34
CA GLY A 56 -2.75 7.77 -1.40
C GLY A 56 -1.91 6.87 -0.46
N ALA A 57 -2.43 5.67 -0.16
CA ALA A 57 -1.81 4.62 0.68
C ALA A 57 -2.00 4.67 2.21
N ASN A 58 -2.95 5.46 2.74
CA ASN A 58 -3.23 5.54 4.19
C ASN A 58 -4.32 4.58 4.70
N GLY A 59 -4.76 3.59 3.91
CA GLY A 59 -5.75 2.59 4.33
C GLY A 59 -7.19 3.09 4.55
N GLY A 60 -7.42 4.41 4.59
CA GLY A 60 -8.73 5.04 4.87
C GLY A 60 -9.41 5.72 3.67
N LYS A 61 -10.57 6.34 3.90
CA LYS A 61 -11.36 7.05 2.86
C LYS A 61 -10.59 8.17 2.16
N SER A 62 -9.67 8.81 2.88
CA SER A 62 -8.82 9.88 2.36
C SER A 62 -7.58 9.36 1.61
N GLY A 63 -7.25 8.07 1.68
CA GLY A 63 -6.03 7.55 1.05
C GLY A 63 -6.17 6.07 0.77
N GLY A 64 -6.96 5.72 -0.25
CA GLY A 64 -7.06 4.34 -0.73
C GLY A 64 -5.72 3.87 -1.27
N GLY A 65 -5.02 3.01 -0.53
CA GLY A 65 -3.91 2.24 -1.06
C GLY A 65 -4.45 1.12 -1.95
N CYS A 66 -3.72 0.79 -3.01
CA CYS A 66 -3.79 -0.53 -3.63
C CYS A 66 -3.19 -1.49 -2.61
N GLY A 67 -3.98 -1.87 -1.61
CA GLY A 67 -3.52 -2.65 -0.46
C GLY A 67 -2.89 -3.95 -0.93
N CYS A 68 -1.56 -3.99 -0.91
CA CYS A 68 -0.80 -5.22 -0.90
C CYS A 68 -0.44 -5.46 0.56
N ASN A 69 -1.39 -6.03 1.31
CA ASN A 69 -0.97 -6.99 2.32
C ASN A 69 -0.70 -8.30 1.57
#